data_AF-A0A5E4TZ21-F1
#
_entry.id   AF-A0A5E4TZ21-F1
#
_cell.length_a   1.000
_cell.length_b   1.000
_cell.length_c   1.000
_cell.angle_alpha   90.00
_cell.angle_beta   90.00
_cell.angle_gamma   90.00
#
_symmetry.space_group_name_H-M   'P 1'
#
loop_
_entity.id
_entity.type
_entity.pdbx_description
1 polymer ?
#
loop_
_entity_poly.entity_id
_entity_poly.type
_entity_poly.pdbx_seq_one_letter_code
_entity_poly.pdbx_strand_id
1 'polypeptide(L)'
;MAGPRDNCTQKPGGYRTERHNLAGPVPLFPPWRPTLSATRSPAQNPNRTLPRWLARFFFQCVEAAQRRIARGSLVGDRPIFDNAQFPWVEALEAQAPAIAAELDAVLATPGRLPAFHEISPDVATITQDHQWQTFVFLGYGMRAERNLARCPATAAALDGIPGLRTAFFSILAPGKQIPLHRGPYNGVLRLHLALKVPREREHCWIEVDAQRYAWQANRAVIFDDAYPHQVHNDTPETRVVLFVDFERPCKVPVSWLNKLLLAFAPLTPELQQAKANHEQWERDYYAAPAPAANPATPPENADSPTTKAVADDHAHG
;
A
#
# COMPACT_ATOMS: atom_id res chain seq x y z
N MET A 1 13.99 -45.69 -53.32
CA MET A 1 12.75 -45.31 -52.62
C MET A 1 12.45 -46.42 -51.60
N ALA A 2 12.68 -46.13 -50.32
CA ALA A 2 12.28 -46.93 -49.14
C ALA A 2 10.86 -46.49 -48.72
N GLY A 3 10.05 -47.20 -47.94
CA GLY A 3 10.17 -48.44 -47.15
C GLY A 3 8.75 -48.87 -46.70
N PRO A 4 8.60 -49.89 -45.85
CA PRO A 4 7.30 -50.51 -45.57
C PRO A 4 6.56 -49.80 -44.42
N ARG A 5 5.21 -49.85 -44.45
CA ARG A 5 4.32 -49.44 -43.35
C ARG A 5 3.72 -50.68 -42.70
N ASP A 6 3.96 -50.80 -41.40
CA ASP A 6 3.31 -51.77 -40.51
C ASP A 6 1.91 -51.30 -40.12
N ASN A 7 0.99 -52.25 -40.02
CA ASN A 7 -0.32 -52.11 -39.45
C ASN A 7 -0.59 -53.38 -38.63
N CYS A 8 -0.74 -53.30 -37.30
CA CYS A 8 -1.63 -54.19 -36.56
C CYS A 8 -1.85 -53.75 -35.09
N THR A 9 -3.13 -53.75 -34.76
CA THR A 9 -3.83 -53.65 -33.47
C THR A 9 -3.37 -54.62 -32.36
N GLN A 10 -3.41 -54.19 -31.08
CA GLN A 10 -4.32 -54.68 -30.01
C GLN A 10 -3.92 -54.20 -28.58
N LYS A 11 -4.90 -53.58 -27.85
CA LYS A 11 -5.32 -53.65 -26.40
C LYS A 11 -4.27 -53.71 -25.24
N PRO A 12 -4.56 -53.28 -23.96
CA PRO A 12 -5.81 -53.50 -23.19
C PRO A 12 -6.29 -52.34 -22.27
N GLY A 13 -7.56 -52.35 -21.81
CA GLY A 13 -7.96 -52.53 -20.38
C GLY A 13 -8.04 -51.17 -19.63
N GLY A 14 -9.12 -50.72 -18.96
CA GLY A 14 -10.12 -51.40 -18.15
C GLY A 14 -10.17 -50.76 -16.74
N TYR A 15 -10.87 -49.62 -16.63
CA TYR A 15 -11.48 -48.96 -15.44
C TYR A 15 -10.78 -48.92 -14.06
N ARG A 16 -10.56 -47.70 -13.54
CA ARG A 16 -10.98 -47.33 -12.16
C ARG A 16 -11.14 -45.81 -12.03
N THR A 17 -12.39 -45.39 -11.77
CA THR A 17 -12.78 -44.06 -11.29
C THR A 17 -12.42 -43.91 -9.82
N GLU A 18 -11.66 -42.88 -9.45
CA GLU A 18 -11.61 -42.39 -8.07
C GLU A 18 -11.75 -40.86 -8.01
N ARG A 19 -12.43 -40.44 -6.95
CA ARG A 19 -12.98 -39.11 -6.71
C ARG A 19 -11.86 -38.21 -6.16
N HIS A 20 -11.67 -37.04 -6.75
CA HIS A 20 -10.88 -35.98 -6.11
C HIS A 20 -11.76 -35.21 -5.13
N ASN A 21 -11.59 -35.51 -3.84
CA ASN A 21 -11.86 -34.61 -2.73
C ASN A 21 -10.92 -35.02 -1.60
N LEU A 22 -10.02 -34.12 -1.20
CA LEU A 22 -9.83 -33.68 0.17
C LEU A 22 -8.56 -32.83 0.26
N ALA A 23 -8.75 -31.61 0.77
CA ALA A 23 -7.71 -30.68 1.16
C ALA A 23 -6.75 -31.34 2.15
N GLY A 24 -5.45 -31.24 1.88
CA GLY A 24 -4.40 -31.58 2.85
C GLY A 24 -4.30 -30.52 3.96
N PRO A 25 -3.80 -30.88 5.14
CA PRO A 25 -3.81 -30.01 6.31
C PRO A 25 -2.82 -28.85 6.16
N VAL A 26 -3.30 -27.64 6.47
CA VAL A 26 -2.49 -26.43 6.68
C VAL A 26 -1.49 -26.70 7.81
N PRO A 27 -0.20 -26.34 7.68
CA PRO A 27 0.76 -26.55 8.76
C PRO A 27 0.36 -25.73 9.99
N LEU A 28 0.14 -26.42 11.11
CA LEU A 28 -0.09 -25.84 12.42
C LEU A 28 1.24 -25.23 12.92
N PHE A 29 1.38 -23.92 12.77
CA PHE A 29 2.42 -23.17 13.47
C PHE A 29 2.18 -23.24 15.00
N PRO A 30 3.25 -23.25 15.83
CA PRO A 30 3.10 -23.33 17.28
C PRO A 30 2.29 -22.12 17.81
N PRO A 31 1.53 -22.28 18.91
CA PRO A 31 0.78 -21.19 19.51
C PRO A 31 1.75 -20.09 19.96
N TRP A 32 1.67 -18.94 19.29
CA TRP A 32 2.41 -17.74 19.65
C TRP A 32 1.99 -17.29 21.06
N ARG A 33 2.97 -17.14 21.95
CA ARG A 33 2.78 -16.61 23.30
C ARG A 33 2.98 -15.09 23.26
N PRO A 34 1.98 -14.28 23.62
CA PRO A 34 2.16 -12.83 23.70
C PRO A 34 2.97 -12.51 24.95
N THR A 35 4.28 -12.39 24.81
CA THR A 35 5.07 -11.55 25.71
C THR A 35 5.34 -10.26 24.97
N LEU A 36 4.56 -9.24 25.30
CA LEU A 36 4.94 -7.83 25.47
C LEU A 36 3.65 -7.02 25.46
N SER A 37 3.44 -6.29 26.55
CA SER A 37 2.38 -5.29 26.69
C SER A 37 2.31 -4.46 25.42
N ALA A 38 1.14 -4.45 24.79
CA ALA A 38 0.78 -3.36 23.89
C ALA A 38 1.00 -2.08 24.68
N THR A 39 2.09 -1.37 24.40
CA THR A 39 2.20 0.04 24.74
C THR A 39 1.01 0.65 24.03
N ARG A 40 -0.05 0.94 24.81
CA ARG A 40 -1.03 1.96 24.45
C ARG A 40 -0.19 3.16 24.04
N SER A 41 -0.04 3.41 22.74
CA SER A 41 0.38 4.71 22.27
C SER A 41 -0.64 5.68 22.87
N PRO A 42 -0.26 6.51 23.84
CA PRO A 42 -1.13 7.61 24.21
C PRO A 42 -1.18 8.46 22.95
N ALA A 43 -2.37 8.78 22.46
CA ALA A 43 -2.53 9.93 21.60
C ALA A 43 -1.89 11.12 22.33
N GLN A 44 -0.65 11.47 21.98
CA GLN A 44 0.10 12.52 22.64
C GLN A 44 -0.27 13.85 21.99
N ASN A 45 -1.28 14.46 22.62
CA ASN A 45 -1.45 15.90 22.86
C ASN A 45 -1.58 16.88 21.69
N PRO A 46 -2.81 17.34 21.39
CA PRO A 46 -3.04 18.71 21.01
C PRO A 46 -3.41 19.54 22.27
N ASN A 47 -2.61 20.57 22.53
CA ASN A 47 -2.86 21.67 23.46
C ASN A 47 -2.95 21.40 24.98
N ARG A 48 -1.99 21.99 25.70
CA ARG A 48 -1.93 22.15 27.17
C ARG A 48 -3.04 23.05 27.77
N THR A 49 -4.13 23.32 27.04
CA THR A 49 -5.14 24.32 27.41
C THR A 49 -6.56 23.76 27.59
N LEU A 50 -6.84 22.50 27.20
CA LEU A 50 -8.17 21.92 27.43
C LEU A 50 -8.29 21.26 28.81
N PRO A 51 -9.34 21.55 29.59
CA PRO A 51 -9.63 20.84 30.83
C PRO A 51 -9.74 19.33 30.60
N ARG A 52 -9.12 18.52 31.46
CA ARG A 52 -9.08 17.05 31.33
C ARG A 52 -10.48 16.41 31.20
N TRP A 53 -11.51 17.02 31.80
CA TRP A 53 -12.89 16.55 31.70
C TRP A 53 -13.47 16.77 30.30
N LEU A 54 -13.17 17.90 29.65
CA LEU A 54 -13.63 18.22 28.30
C LEU A 54 -12.93 17.33 27.27
N ALA A 55 -11.64 17.08 27.44
CA ALA A 55 -10.91 16.11 26.62
C ALA A 55 -11.49 14.69 26.78
N ARG A 56 -11.77 14.23 28.01
CA ARG A 56 -12.40 12.93 28.26
C ARG A 56 -13.79 12.83 27.61
N PHE A 57 -14.60 13.88 27.73
CA PHE A 57 -15.91 13.93 27.09
C PHE A 57 -15.80 13.87 25.56
N PHE A 58 -14.88 14.63 24.97
CA PHE A 58 -14.61 14.58 23.53
C PHE A 58 -14.22 13.18 23.06
N PHE A 59 -13.26 12.52 23.73
CA PHE A 59 -12.86 11.15 23.38
C PHE A 59 -14.03 10.17 23.51
N GLN A 60 -14.86 10.30 24.55
CA GLN A 60 -16.07 9.48 24.70
C GLN A 60 -17.08 9.72 23.56
N CYS A 61 -17.24 10.96 23.10
CA CYS A 61 -18.07 11.28 21.95
C CYS A 61 -17.53 10.65 20.65
N VAL A 62 -16.21 10.69 20.43
CA VAL A 62 -15.57 10.06 19.27
C VAL A 62 -15.75 8.54 19.31
N GLU A 63 -15.46 7.89 20.44
CA GLU A 63 -15.67 6.44 20.60
C GLU A 63 -17.16 6.06 20.44
N ALA A 64 -18.08 6.88 20.93
CA ALA A 64 -19.51 6.66 20.73
C ALA A 64 -19.91 6.81 19.26
N ALA A 65 -19.36 7.80 18.55
CA ALA A 65 -19.58 7.99 17.12
C ALA A 65 -19.03 6.81 16.30
N GLN A 66 -17.80 6.37 16.56
CA GLN A 66 -17.19 5.21 15.91
C GLN A 66 -18.01 3.93 16.15
N ARG A 67 -18.48 3.69 17.38
CA ARG A 67 -19.37 2.54 17.68
C ARG A 67 -20.71 2.63 16.96
N ARG A 68 -21.27 3.83 16.79
CA ARG A 68 -22.51 4.02 16.03
C ARG A 68 -22.30 3.80 14.53
N ILE A 69 -21.17 4.24 13.98
CA ILE A 69 -20.78 3.99 12.58
C ILE A 69 -20.66 2.49 12.33
N ALA A 70 -19.91 1.78 13.17
CA ALA A 70 -19.75 0.32 13.06
C ALA A 70 -21.10 -0.42 13.08
N ARG A 71 -21.97 -0.12 14.06
CA ARG A 71 -23.32 -0.71 14.16
C ARG A 71 -24.26 -0.30 13.04
N GLY A 72 -24.07 0.90 12.48
CA GLY A 72 -24.87 1.44 11.39
C GLY A 72 -24.43 0.96 10.00
N SER A 73 -23.30 0.27 9.91
CA SER A 73 -22.73 -0.22 8.65
C SER A 73 -23.70 -1.16 7.92
N LEU A 74 -23.88 -0.94 6.62
CA LEU A 74 -24.67 -1.80 5.74
C LEU A 74 -23.93 -3.07 5.32
N VAL A 75 -22.59 -3.03 5.38
CA VAL A 75 -21.71 -4.14 5.00
C VAL A 75 -21.18 -4.92 6.21
N GLY A 76 -21.65 -4.57 7.41
CA GLY A 76 -21.18 -5.13 8.67
C GLY A 76 -19.90 -4.47 9.18
N ASP A 77 -19.30 -5.08 10.19
CA ASP A 77 -18.06 -4.63 10.82
C ASP A 77 -17.10 -5.82 10.90
N ARG A 78 -16.13 -5.84 9.99
CA ARG A 78 -15.18 -6.93 9.81
C ARG A 78 -13.80 -6.33 9.52
N PRO A 79 -12.71 -7.00 9.93
CA PRO A 79 -11.37 -6.54 9.60
C PRO A 79 -11.11 -6.59 8.09
N ILE A 80 -11.47 -7.70 7.42
CA ILE A 80 -11.41 -7.86 5.96
C ILE A 80 -12.81 -8.20 5.45
N PHE A 81 -13.25 -7.54 4.39
CA PHE A 81 -14.59 -7.67 3.83
C PHE A 81 -14.62 -8.62 2.63
N ASP A 82 -15.82 -9.12 2.34
CA ASP A 82 -16.09 -9.82 1.07
C ASP A 82 -16.34 -8.77 -0.02
N ASN A 83 -15.51 -8.77 -1.06
CA ASN A 83 -15.62 -7.82 -2.17
C ASN A 83 -16.97 -7.91 -2.90
N ALA A 84 -17.68 -9.05 -2.84
CA ALA A 84 -19.02 -9.19 -3.43
C ALA A 84 -20.06 -8.22 -2.82
N GLN A 85 -19.79 -7.68 -1.63
CA GLN A 85 -20.61 -6.64 -1.00
C GLN A 85 -20.48 -5.27 -1.69
N PHE A 86 -19.50 -5.12 -2.59
CA PHE A 86 -19.16 -3.86 -3.29
C PHE A 86 -19.15 -4.08 -4.81
N PRO A 87 -20.32 -4.03 -5.49
CA PRO A 87 -20.44 -4.41 -6.89
C PRO A 87 -19.56 -3.62 -7.87
N TRP A 88 -19.12 -2.42 -7.50
CA TRP A 88 -18.23 -1.57 -8.31
C TRP A 88 -16.77 -2.07 -8.33
N VAL A 89 -16.38 -2.98 -7.44
CA VAL A 89 -15.00 -3.48 -7.35
C VAL A 89 -14.60 -4.26 -8.60
N GLU A 90 -15.50 -5.05 -9.18
CA GLU A 90 -15.19 -5.81 -10.40
C GLU A 90 -14.82 -4.89 -11.57
N ALA A 91 -15.53 -3.78 -11.73
CA ALA A 91 -15.23 -2.77 -12.74
C ALA A 91 -13.88 -2.08 -12.49
N LEU A 92 -13.52 -1.84 -11.22
CA LEU A 92 -12.22 -1.30 -10.84
C LEU A 92 -11.09 -2.30 -11.13
N GLU A 93 -11.25 -3.57 -10.77
CA GLU A 93 -10.28 -4.64 -11.04
C GLU A 93 -10.05 -4.84 -12.54
N ALA A 94 -11.10 -4.71 -13.35
CA ALA A 94 -10.99 -4.79 -14.81
C ALA A 94 -10.08 -3.70 -15.42
N GLN A 95 -9.95 -2.55 -14.74
CA GLN A 95 -9.06 -1.46 -15.15
C GLN A 95 -7.63 -1.60 -14.64
N ALA A 96 -7.34 -2.59 -13.79
CA ALA A 96 -6.03 -2.76 -13.16
C ALA A 96 -4.86 -2.82 -14.16
N PRO A 97 -4.95 -3.50 -15.32
CA PRO A 97 -3.86 -3.51 -16.29
C PRO A 97 -3.54 -2.11 -16.86
N ALA A 98 -4.57 -1.29 -17.14
CA ALA A 98 -4.38 0.06 -17.64
C ALA A 98 -3.76 0.98 -16.56
N ILE A 99 -4.24 0.85 -15.32
CA ILE A 99 -3.69 1.57 -14.17
C ILE A 99 -2.22 1.16 -13.91
N ALA A 100 -1.89 -0.13 -14.04
CA ALA A 100 -0.53 -0.63 -13.88
C ALA A 100 0.42 -0.08 -14.96
N ALA A 101 -0.04 0.09 -16.20
CA ALA A 101 0.76 0.70 -17.26
C ALA A 101 1.08 2.19 -16.97
N GLU A 102 0.13 2.94 -16.42
CA GLU A 102 0.36 4.32 -15.97
C GLU A 102 1.32 4.37 -14.78
N LEU A 103 1.18 3.43 -13.84
CA LEU A 103 2.11 3.27 -12.73
C LEU A 103 3.54 3.04 -13.23
N ASP A 104 3.76 2.20 -14.22
CA ASP A 104 5.10 1.97 -14.78
C ASP A 104 5.72 3.27 -15.31
N ALA A 105 4.93 4.13 -15.96
CA ALA A 105 5.37 5.44 -16.41
C ALA A 105 5.65 6.42 -15.26
N VAL A 106 4.96 6.29 -14.12
CA VAL A 106 5.26 7.06 -12.89
C VAL A 106 6.56 6.57 -12.25
N LEU A 107 6.77 5.26 -12.18
CA LEU A 107 7.96 4.64 -11.57
C LEU A 107 9.22 4.79 -12.44
N ALA A 108 9.07 5.01 -13.75
CA ALA A 108 10.18 5.25 -14.68
C ALA A 108 11.01 6.50 -14.36
N THR A 109 10.62 7.33 -13.37
CA THR A 109 11.43 8.43 -12.86
C THR A 109 11.80 8.21 -11.38
N PRO A 110 12.77 7.33 -11.08
CA PRO A 110 13.17 7.00 -9.71
C PRO A 110 13.64 8.22 -8.92
N GLY A 111 13.44 8.20 -7.59
CA GLY A 111 13.99 9.20 -6.66
C GLY A 111 13.24 10.53 -6.58
N ARG A 112 12.12 10.69 -7.29
CA ARG A 112 11.32 11.92 -7.28
C ARG A 112 9.99 11.84 -6.54
N LEU A 113 9.60 10.62 -6.17
CA LEU A 113 8.36 10.39 -5.41
C LEU A 113 8.62 10.67 -3.94
N PRO A 114 7.73 11.41 -3.25
CA PRO A 114 7.90 11.76 -1.86
C PRO A 114 7.66 10.53 -0.99
N ALA A 115 8.40 10.42 0.10
CA ALA A 115 8.08 9.50 1.16
C ALA A 115 6.76 9.93 1.83
N PHE A 116 5.99 8.97 2.34
CA PHE A 116 4.66 9.26 2.88
C PHE A 116 4.74 10.20 4.09
N HIS A 117 5.72 10.05 4.96
CA HIS A 117 5.89 10.94 6.11
C HIS A 117 6.23 12.39 5.73
N GLU A 118 6.73 12.65 4.52
CA GLU A 118 6.96 14.00 4.00
C GLU A 118 5.63 14.67 3.60
N ILE A 119 4.66 13.87 3.14
CA ILE A 119 3.33 14.35 2.80
C ILE A 119 2.44 14.41 4.03
N SER A 120 2.35 13.35 4.83
CA SER A 120 1.42 13.25 5.96
C SER A 120 2.14 13.25 7.31
N PRO A 121 1.96 14.31 8.14
CA PRO A 121 2.56 14.38 9.47
C PRO A 121 2.16 13.21 10.40
N ASP A 122 0.92 12.72 10.31
CA ASP A 122 0.44 11.61 11.14
C ASP A 122 1.23 10.33 10.87
N VAL A 123 1.63 10.09 9.62
CA VAL A 123 2.44 8.94 9.21
C VAL A 123 3.88 9.05 9.69
N ALA A 124 4.39 10.26 9.99
CA ALA A 124 5.72 10.43 10.56
C ALA A 124 5.88 9.78 11.95
N THR A 125 4.76 9.46 12.62
CA THR A 125 4.73 8.69 13.87
C THR A 125 4.87 7.18 13.65
N ILE A 126 4.65 6.71 12.42
CA ILE A 126 4.65 5.30 12.00
C ILE A 126 5.95 4.95 11.27
N THR A 127 6.45 5.86 10.43
CA THR A 127 7.71 5.68 9.69
C THR A 127 8.41 7.01 9.44
N GLN A 128 9.73 6.98 9.35
CA GLN A 128 10.56 8.16 9.03
C GLN A 128 11.59 7.86 7.94
N ASP A 129 11.46 6.71 7.26
CA ASP A 129 12.33 6.32 6.16
C ASP A 129 11.64 6.54 4.80
N HIS A 130 12.45 6.50 3.75
CA HIS A 130 12.00 6.73 2.38
C HIS A 130 11.54 5.44 1.68
N GLN A 131 11.32 4.35 2.42
CA GLN A 131 10.94 3.05 1.87
C GLN A 131 9.42 2.91 1.65
N TRP A 132 8.64 3.91 2.08
CA TRP A 132 7.21 4.01 1.78
C TRP A 132 6.92 5.33 1.07
N GLN A 133 6.70 5.26 -0.25
CA GLN A 133 6.47 6.42 -1.11
C GLN A 133 5.03 6.47 -1.61
N THR A 134 4.57 7.68 -1.98
CA THR A 134 3.20 7.90 -2.45
C THR A 134 3.14 8.72 -3.73
N PHE A 135 2.14 8.48 -4.58
CA PHE A 135 1.79 9.36 -5.70
C PHE A 135 0.30 9.68 -5.62
N VAL A 136 -0.04 10.88 -5.12
CA VAL A 136 -1.41 11.23 -4.69
C VAL A 136 -2.26 11.76 -5.83
N PHE A 137 -3.48 11.24 -5.96
CA PHE A 137 -4.49 11.73 -6.90
C PHE A 137 -5.55 12.56 -6.17
N LEU A 138 -6.05 12.02 -5.06
CA LEU A 138 -7.03 12.66 -4.19
C LEU A 138 -6.61 12.41 -2.74
N GLY A 139 -6.80 13.39 -1.88
CA GLY A 139 -6.53 13.27 -0.45
C GLY A 139 -6.37 14.64 0.21
N TYR A 140 -6.38 14.70 1.53
CA TYR A 140 -6.08 15.95 2.28
C TYR A 140 -6.94 17.17 1.88
N GLY A 141 -8.16 16.96 1.39
CA GLY A 141 -9.01 18.04 0.88
C GLY A 141 -8.56 18.65 -0.44
N MET A 142 -7.75 17.93 -1.22
CA MET A 142 -7.28 18.35 -2.53
C MET A 142 -7.44 17.25 -3.60
N ARG A 143 -7.43 17.71 -4.86
CA ARG A 143 -7.36 16.88 -6.07
C ARG A 143 -6.11 17.32 -6.83
N ALA A 144 -5.19 16.40 -7.07
CA ALA A 144 -3.95 16.66 -7.79
C ALA A 144 -4.21 16.56 -9.31
N GLU A 145 -4.72 17.64 -9.90
CA GLU A 145 -5.17 17.65 -11.30
C GLU A 145 -4.06 17.26 -12.29
N ARG A 146 -2.79 17.58 -12.01
CA ARG A 146 -1.67 17.19 -12.89
C ARG A 146 -1.38 15.69 -12.81
N ASN A 147 -1.46 15.11 -11.62
CA ASN A 147 -1.30 13.67 -11.42
C ASN A 147 -2.43 12.88 -12.09
N LEU A 148 -3.68 13.37 -11.96
CA LEU A 148 -4.84 12.80 -12.64
C LEU A 148 -4.72 12.92 -14.16
N ALA A 149 -4.29 14.06 -14.70
CA ALA A 149 -4.07 14.23 -16.13
C ALA A 149 -2.96 13.31 -16.68
N ARG A 150 -1.96 12.98 -15.86
CA ARG A 150 -0.90 12.02 -16.22
C ARG A 150 -1.37 10.56 -16.16
N CYS A 151 -2.41 10.27 -15.38
CA CYS A 151 -2.96 8.92 -15.20
C CYS A 151 -4.46 8.88 -15.55
N PRO A 152 -4.84 9.13 -16.81
CA PRO A 152 -6.25 9.23 -17.23
C PRO A 152 -7.07 7.95 -17.00
N ALA A 153 -6.49 6.76 -17.16
CA ALA A 153 -7.18 5.49 -16.85
C ALA A 153 -7.43 5.36 -15.35
N THR A 154 -6.46 5.75 -14.53
CA THR A 154 -6.64 5.84 -13.07
C THR A 154 -7.72 6.84 -12.71
N ALA A 155 -7.71 8.04 -13.30
CA ALA A 155 -8.75 9.05 -13.08
C ALA A 155 -10.15 8.52 -13.41
N ALA A 156 -10.32 7.90 -14.58
CA ALA A 156 -11.59 7.31 -15.00
C ALA A 156 -12.05 6.17 -14.08
N ALA A 157 -11.13 5.33 -13.59
CA ALA A 157 -11.46 4.26 -12.65
C ALA A 157 -11.92 4.81 -11.28
N LEU A 158 -11.28 5.89 -10.82
CA LEU A 158 -11.62 6.55 -9.55
C LEU A 158 -13.02 7.19 -9.57
N ASP A 159 -13.45 7.74 -10.71
CA ASP A 159 -14.79 8.31 -10.86
C ASP A 159 -15.92 7.28 -10.66
N GLY A 160 -15.63 5.99 -10.83
CA GLY A 160 -16.56 4.89 -10.57
C GLY A 160 -16.72 4.50 -9.10
N ILE A 161 -15.93 5.07 -8.18
CA ILE A 161 -15.90 4.65 -6.77
C ILE A 161 -16.86 5.49 -5.92
N PRO A 162 -17.93 4.89 -5.34
CA PRO A 162 -18.89 5.63 -4.52
C PRO A 162 -18.24 6.17 -3.24
N GLY A 163 -18.44 7.46 -2.97
CA GLY A 163 -17.95 8.08 -1.74
C GLY A 163 -16.43 8.12 -1.63
N LEU A 164 -15.70 8.16 -2.75
CA LEU A 164 -14.26 8.29 -2.80
C LEU A 164 -13.75 9.46 -1.94
N ARG A 165 -12.75 9.20 -1.09
CA ARG A 165 -12.15 10.19 -0.19
C ARG A 165 -10.66 10.41 -0.45
N THR A 166 -9.92 9.34 -0.61
CA THR A 166 -8.46 9.37 -0.81
C THR A 166 -8.10 8.36 -1.88
N ALA A 167 -7.17 8.71 -2.76
CA ALA A 167 -6.58 7.78 -3.72
C ALA A 167 -5.13 8.14 -4.03
N PHE A 168 -4.24 7.16 -3.97
CA PHE A 168 -2.83 7.31 -4.33
C PHE A 168 -2.18 5.97 -4.68
N PHE A 169 -1.09 5.98 -5.44
CA PHE A 169 -0.23 4.82 -5.52
C PHE A 169 0.61 4.71 -4.25
N SER A 170 0.48 3.60 -3.53
CA SER A 170 1.24 3.29 -2.32
C SER A 170 2.36 2.31 -2.67
N ILE A 171 3.60 2.80 -2.63
CA ILE A 171 4.79 2.10 -3.10
C ILE A 171 5.61 1.68 -1.90
N LEU A 172 5.78 0.37 -1.72
CA LEU A 172 6.50 -0.20 -0.59
C LEU A 172 7.76 -0.91 -1.07
N ALA A 173 8.91 -0.41 -0.63
CA ALA A 173 10.21 -0.92 -1.03
C ALA A 173 10.47 -2.34 -0.48
N PRO A 174 11.45 -3.06 -1.03
CA PRO A 174 11.93 -4.33 -0.48
C PRO A 174 12.31 -4.23 1.00
N GLY A 175 11.98 -5.27 1.77
CA GLY A 175 12.29 -5.39 3.21
C GLY A 175 11.50 -4.45 4.13
N LYS A 176 10.61 -3.61 3.59
CA LYS A 176 9.90 -2.61 4.40
C LYS A 176 8.81 -3.27 5.25
N GLN A 177 8.84 -2.94 6.54
CA GLN A 177 7.82 -3.29 7.50
C GLN A 177 7.14 -2.01 8.03
N ILE A 178 5.82 -2.02 8.08
CA ILE A 178 5.00 -1.00 8.70
C ILE A 178 4.46 -1.62 10.00
N PRO A 179 4.85 -1.08 11.17
CA PRO A 179 4.52 -1.68 12.46
C PRO A 179 3.01 -1.67 12.73
N LEU A 180 2.60 -2.42 13.74
CA LEU A 180 1.20 -2.49 14.17
C LEU A 180 0.66 -1.09 14.55
N HIS A 181 -0.38 -0.66 13.85
CA HIS A 181 -1.04 0.63 14.06
C HIS A 181 -2.55 0.54 13.80
N ARG A 182 -3.26 1.64 14.00
CA ARG A 182 -4.68 1.78 13.69
C ARG A 182 -4.91 3.06 12.90
N GLY A 183 -5.85 2.98 11.97
CA GLY A 183 -6.41 4.11 11.27
C GLY A 183 -7.16 5.03 12.24
N PRO A 184 -7.23 6.34 11.94
CA PRO A 184 -7.81 7.32 12.84
C PRO A 184 -9.36 7.27 12.87
N TYR A 185 -10.00 6.72 11.83
CA TYR A 185 -11.44 6.87 11.66
C TYR A 185 -12.12 5.73 10.89
N ASN A 186 -13.09 5.06 11.53
CA ASN A 186 -13.81 3.93 10.93
C ASN A 186 -15.00 4.34 10.03
N GLY A 187 -15.19 5.63 9.77
CA GLY A 187 -16.20 6.11 8.83
C GLY A 187 -15.82 5.98 7.35
N VAL A 188 -14.58 5.56 7.09
CA VAL A 188 -14.12 5.11 5.78
C VAL A 188 -13.80 3.62 5.83
N LEU A 189 -13.73 3.00 4.65
CA LEU A 189 -13.14 1.70 4.42
C LEU A 189 -11.97 1.87 3.46
N ARG A 190 -10.97 1.01 3.61
CA ARG A 190 -9.78 1.02 2.77
C ARG A 190 -9.81 -0.11 1.77
N LEU A 191 -9.53 0.23 0.52
CA LEU A 191 -9.30 -0.69 -0.58
C LEU A 191 -7.85 -0.61 -1.03
N HIS A 192 -7.21 -1.77 -1.22
CA HIS A 192 -5.95 -1.89 -1.95
C HIS A 192 -6.19 -2.70 -3.22
N LEU A 193 -6.09 -2.07 -4.39
CA LEU A 193 -5.99 -2.78 -5.68
C LEU A 193 -4.52 -3.06 -5.97
N ALA A 194 -4.13 -4.33 -6.05
CA ALA A 194 -2.73 -4.68 -6.24
C ALA A 194 -2.31 -4.54 -7.70
N LEU A 195 -1.33 -3.66 -7.97
CA LEU A 195 -0.86 -3.33 -9.33
C LEU A 195 0.49 -4.00 -9.62
N LYS A 196 1.39 -4.00 -8.63
CA LYS A 196 2.69 -4.67 -8.69
C LYS A 196 2.87 -5.52 -7.43
N VAL A 197 2.94 -6.84 -7.61
CA VAL A 197 3.06 -7.81 -6.51
C VAL A 197 4.36 -8.58 -6.69
N PRO A 198 5.19 -8.74 -5.64
CA PRO A 198 6.37 -9.59 -5.66
C PRO A 198 6.06 -11.02 -6.12
N ARG A 199 7.04 -11.70 -6.73
CA ARG A 199 6.92 -13.12 -7.10
C ARG A 199 6.68 -13.99 -5.87
N GLU A 200 7.41 -13.70 -4.80
CA GLU A 200 7.28 -14.33 -3.50
C GLU A 200 6.14 -13.69 -2.68
N ARG A 201 4.94 -13.56 -3.28
CA ARG A 201 3.83 -12.78 -2.70
C ARG A 201 3.43 -13.21 -1.29
N GLU A 202 3.63 -14.47 -0.90
CA GLU A 202 3.30 -14.96 0.45
C GLU A 202 4.18 -14.33 1.54
N HIS A 203 5.35 -13.78 1.17
CA HIS A 203 6.23 -13.00 2.03
C HIS A 203 5.94 -11.49 1.97
N CYS A 204 4.91 -11.07 1.23
CA CYS A 204 4.40 -9.71 1.22
C CYS A 204 2.91 -9.69 1.59
N TRP A 205 2.64 -9.36 2.85
CA TRP A 205 1.31 -9.51 3.45
C TRP A 205 0.91 -8.31 4.30
N ILE A 206 -0.40 -8.16 4.47
CA ILE A 206 -1.03 -7.33 5.50
C ILE A 206 -1.70 -8.24 6.52
N GLU A 207 -1.59 -7.91 7.79
CA GLU A 207 -2.38 -8.54 8.85
C GLU A 207 -3.34 -7.50 9.42
N VAL A 208 -4.64 -7.80 9.43
CA VAL A 208 -5.70 -6.94 9.99
C VAL A 208 -6.46 -7.76 11.01
N ASP A 209 -6.39 -7.38 12.28
CA ASP A 209 -7.01 -8.10 13.40
C ASP A 209 -6.70 -9.61 13.39
N ALA A 210 -5.39 -9.94 13.31
CA ALA A 210 -4.85 -11.31 13.21
C ALA A 210 -5.24 -12.09 11.93
N GLN A 211 -5.89 -11.47 10.95
CA GLN A 211 -6.17 -12.06 9.64
C GLN A 211 -5.13 -11.62 8.63
N ARG A 212 -4.31 -12.57 8.14
CA ARG A 212 -3.30 -12.31 7.12
C ARG A 212 -3.86 -12.40 5.72
N TYR A 213 -3.45 -11.46 4.88
CA TYR A 213 -3.77 -11.42 3.46
C TYR A 213 -2.52 -11.10 2.66
N ALA A 214 -2.20 -11.96 1.68
CA ALA A 214 -1.17 -11.71 0.67
C ALA A 214 -1.84 -11.17 -0.60
N TRP A 215 -1.32 -10.06 -1.14
CA TRP A 215 -1.90 -9.43 -2.33
C TRP A 215 -1.86 -10.35 -3.54
N GLN A 216 -2.93 -10.32 -4.34
CA GLN A 216 -3.02 -11.00 -5.62
C GLN A 216 -3.04 -9.96 -6.72
N ALA A 217 -2.20 -10.13 -7.75
CA ALA A 217 -2.10 -9.17 -8.84
C ALA A 217 -3.47 -8.91 -9.49
N ASN A 218 -3.77 -7.64 -9.76
CA ASN A 218 -5.03 -7.14 -10.34
C ASN A 218 -6.28 -7.39 -9.49
N ARG A 219 -6.13 -7.79 -8.22
CA ARG A 219 -7.25 -7.97 -7.29
C ARG A 219 -7.25 -6.93 -6.19
N ALA A 220 -8.44 -6.54 -5.79
CA ALA A 220 -8.68 -5.65 -4.67
C ALA A 220 -8.82 -6.44 -3.37
N VAL A 221 -8.44 -5.81 -2.27
CA VAL A 221 -8.84 -6.23 -0.92
C VAL A 221 -9.42 -5.03 -0.20
N ILE A 222 -10.58 -5.22 0.42
CA ILE A 222 -11.24 -4.20 1.25
C ILE A 222 -11.10 -4.59 2.72
N PHE A 223 -10.64 -3.66 3.53
CA PHE A 223 -10.45 -3.84 4.97
C PHE A 223 -10.78 -2.57 5.75
N ASP A 224 -11.05 -2.75 7.03
CA ASP A 224 -11.21 -1.64 7.98
C ASP A 224 -9.88 -1.38 8.69
N ASP A 225 -9.24 -0.27 8.35
CA ASP A 225 -7.95 0.11 8.92
C ASP A 225 -8.08 0.59 10.39
N ALA A 226 -9.29 0.80 10.92
CA ALA A 226 -9.48 1.09 12.35
C ALA A 226 -9.18 -0.12 13.26
N TYR A 227 -9.17 -1.34 12.69
CA TYR A 227 -8.61 -2.50 13.35
C TYR A 227 -7.08 -2.43 13.41
N PRO A 228 -6.42 -3.03 14.42
CA PRO A 228 -4.98 -3.13 14.45
C PRO A 228 -4.48 -3.82 13.18
N HIS A 229 -3.54 -3.19 12.48
CA HIS A 229 -2.97 -3.75 11.28
C HIS A 229 -1.48 -3.43 11.13
N GLN A 230 -0.78 -4.33 10.46
CA GLN A 230 0.65 -4.20 10.12
C GLN A 230 0.88 -4.74 8.71
N VAL A 231 1.93 -4.26 8.06
CA VAL A 231 2.26 -4.64 6.68
C VAL A 231 3.72 -5.02 6.59
N HIS A 232 4.00 -6.13 5.91
CA HIS A 232 5.35 -6.59 5.67
C HIS A 232 5.56 -6.77 4.16
N ASN A 233 6.70 -6.30 3.67
CA ASN A 233 7.24 -6.69 2.38
C ASN A 233 8.61 -7.33 2.61
N ASP A 234 8.63 -8.59 3.03
CA ASP A 234 9.86 -9.32 3.32
C ASP A 234 10.48 -9.93 2.03
N THR A 235 10.22 -9.32 0.88
CA THR A 235 10.68 -9.75 -0.44
C THR A 235 11.76 -8.79 -0.99
N PRO A 236 12.56 -9.21 -2.00
CA PRO A 236 13.51 -8.33 -2.68
C PRO A 236 12.84 -7.41 -3.72
N GLU A 237 11.52 -7.45 -3.89
CA GLU A 237 10.79 -6.72 -4.92
C GLU A 237 9.89 -5.62 -4.35
N THR A 238 9.72 -4.53 -5.09
CA THR A 238 8.80 -3.45 -4.73
C THR A 238 7.35 -3.90 -4.90
N ARG A 239 6.51 -3.64 -3.91
CA ARG A 239 5.06 -3.86 -3.97
C ARG A 239 4.34 -2.53 -4.14
N VAL A 240 3.42 -2.46 -5.11
CA VAL A 240 2.59 -1.27 -5.34
C VAL A 240 1.11 -1.62 -5.38
N VAL A 241 0.32 -0.84 -4.67
CA VAL A 241 -1.14 -0.90 -4.70
C VAL A 241 -1.69 0.48 -5.06
N LEU A 242 -2.82 0.53 -5.76
CA LEU A 242 -3.70 1.69 -5.71
C LEU A 242 -4.43 1.64 -4.37
N PHE A 243 -4.06 2.55 -3.49
CA PHE A 243 -4.69 2.76 -2.19
C PHE A 243 -5.90 3.65 -2.39
N VAL A 244 -7.05 3.25 -1.86
CA VAL A 244 -8.29 4.02 -1.91
C VAL A 244 -8.97 4.00 -0.54
N ASP A 245 -9.32 5.17 -0.02
CA ASP A 245 -10.30 5.26 1.06
C ASP A 245 -11.63 5.75 0.48
N PHE A 246 -12.72 5.10 0.87
CA PHE A 246 -14.09 5.47 0.47
C PHE A 246 -15.04 5.44 1.66
N GLU A 247 -16.16 6.16 1.58
CA GLU A 247 -17.15 6.23 2.66
C GLU A 247 -17.67 4.84 3.03
N ARG A 248 -17.64 4.51 4.33
CA ARG A 248 -18.31 3.31 4.82
C ARG A 248 -19.82 3.40 4.54
N PRO A 249 -20.41 2.44 3.81
CA PRO A 249 -21.86 2.41 3.59
C PRO A 249 -22.60 2.24 4.93
N CYS A 250 -23.42 3.21 5.30
CA CYS A 250 -24.16 3.21 6.57
C CYS A 250 -25.66 3.47 6.36
N LYS A 251 -26.49 2.99 7.29
CA LYS A 251 -27.92 3.31 7.37
C LYS A 251 -28.14 4.78 7.76
N VAL A 252 -29.22 5.38 7.28
CA VAL A 252 -29.69 6.68 7.81
C VAL A 252 -30.17 6.49 9.26
N PRO A 253 -29.88 7.42 10.19
CA PRO A 253 -29.18 8.70 10.01
C PRO A 253 -27.66 8.64 10.19
N VAL A 254 -27.08 7.47 10.46
CA VAL A 254 -25.63 7.30 10.69
C VAL A 254 -24.81 7.74 9.48
N SER A 255 -25.28 7.48 8.25
CA SER A 255 -24.62 7.96 7.03
C SER A 255 -24.54 9.49 6.95
N TRP A 256 -25.54 10.22 7.44
CA TRP A 256 -25.50 11.69 7.49
C TRP A 256 -24.48 12.20 8.50
N LEU A 257 -24.42 11.58 9.67
CA LEU A 257 -23.39 11.88 10.67
C LEU A 257 -21.99 11.61 10.13
N ASN A 258 -21.78 10.47 9.46
CA ASN A 258 -20.50 10.11 8.86
C ASN A 258 -20.07 11.14 7.81
N LYS A 259 -20.98 11.50 6.88
CA LYS A 259 -20.72 12.52 5.86
C LYS A 259 -20.38 13.87 6.46
N LEU A 260 -21.08 14.27 7.52
CA LEU A 260 -20.81 15.53 8.22
C LEU A 260 -19.39 15.52 8.82
N LEU A 261 -19.03 14.46 9.54
CA LEU A 261 -17.69 14.33 10.14
C LEU A 261 -16.58 14.34 9.07
N LEU A 262 -16.78 13.62 7.96
CA LEU A 262 -15.84 13.59 6.84
C LEU A 262 -15.74 14.93 6.10
N ALA A 263 -16.82 15.73 6.06
CA ALA A 263 -16.78 17.06 5.45
C ALA A 263 -15.93 18.05 6.25
N PHE A 264 -15.83 17.87 7.58
CA PHE A 264 -15.01 18.71 8.44
C PHE A 264 -13.56 18.21 8.58
N ALA A 265 -13.27 16.95 8.26
CA ALA A 265 -11.93 16.40 8.38
C ALA A 265 -10.85 17.25 7.65
N PRO A 266 -11.03 17.71 6.40
CA PRO A 266 -10.01 18.54 5.72
C PRO A 266 -9.70 19.88 6.40
N LEU A 267 -10.49 20.31 7.39
CA LEU A 267 -10.24 21.54 8.14
C LEU A 267 -9.29 21.34 9.32
N THR A 268 -8.88 20.10 9.62
CA THR A 268 -7.93 19.86 10.70
C THR A 268 -6.52 20.35 10.31
N PRO A 269 -5.75 20.90 11.27
CA PRO A 269 -4.40 21.40 10.99
C PRO A 269 -3.49 20.36 10.32
N GLU A 270 -3.63 19.09 10.69
CA GLU A 270 -2.83 17.98 10.19
C GLU A 270 -3.09 17.74 8.69
N LEU A 271 -4.36 17.74 8.28
CA LEU A 271 -4.72 17.56 6.87
C LEU A 271 -4.43 18.82 6.03
N GLN A 272 -4.56 20.01 6.61
CA GLN A 272 -4.14 21.25 5.95
C GLN A 272 -2.63 21.29 5.71
N GLN A 273 -1.83 20.84 6.67
CA GLN A 273 -0.38 20.72 6.50
C GLN A 273 -0.04 19.69 5.43
N ALA A 274 -0.70 18.53 5.44
CA ALA A 274 -0.46 17.51 4.42
C ALA A 274 -0.79 17.99 3.01
N LYS A 275 -1.86 18.77 2.85
CA LYS A 275 -2.19 19.46 1.61
C LYS A 275 -1.07 20.40 1.16
N ALA A 276 -0.60 21.27 2.05
CA ALA A 276 0.46 22.23 1.73
C ALA A 276 1.76 21.53 1.31
N ASN A 277 2.15 20.45 2.02
CA ASN A 277 3.31 19.64 1.69
C ASN A 277 3.18 19.00 0.30
N HIS A 278 1.99 18.46 -0.01
CA HIS A 278 1.74 17.88 -1.32
C HIS A 278 1.78 18.92 -2.45
N GLU A 279 1.13 20.08 -2.28
CA GLU A 279 1.16 21.15 -3.28
C GLU A 279 2.58 21.66 -3.53
N GLN A 280 3.42 21.71 -2.48
CA GLN A 280 4.84 22.06 -2.62
C GLN A 280 5.58 21.00 -3.44
N TRP A 281 5.45 19.72 -3.07
CA TRP A 281 6.06 18.63 -3.82
C TRP A 281 5.58 18.61 -5.28
N GLU A 282 4.30 18.79 -5.55
CA GLU A 282 3.74 18.80 -6.91
C GLU A 282 4.36 19.91 -7.76
N ARG A 283 4.52 21.12 -7.20
CA ARG A 283 5.21 22.22 -7.87
C ARG A 283 6.63 21.83 -8.25
N ASP A 284 7.40 21.29 -7.31
CA ASP A 284 8.80 20.93 -7.53
C ASP A 284 8.95 19.76 -8.51
N TYR A 285 8.03 18.79 -8.43
CA TYR A 285 7.97 17.61 -9.30
C TYR A 285 7.67 17.99 -10.77
N TYR A 286 6.80 18.96 -11.02
CA TYR A 286 6.49 19.38 -12.39
C TYR A 286 7.34 20.55 -12.90
N ALA A 287 8.07 21.26 -12.03
CA ALA A 287 8.96 22.35 -12.42
C ALA A 287 10.34 21.86 -12.92
N ALA A 288 10.88 20.77 -12.37
CA ALA A 288 12.20 20.29 -12.75
C ALA A 288 12.18 19.48 -14.08
N PRO A 289 13.11 19.73 -15.03
CA PRO A 289 13.26 18.89 -16.22
C PRO A 289 13.54 17.45 -15.82
N ALA A 290 13.08 16.49 -16.64
CA ALA A 290 13.44 15.08 -16.45
C ALA A 290 14.97 14.95 -16.35
N PRO A 291 15.52 14.20 -15.38
CA PRO A 291 16.96 14.02 -15.29
C PRO A 291 17.44 13.41 -16.62
N ALA A 292 18.44 14.04 -17.24
CA ALA A 292 19.10 13.48 -18.40
C ALA A 292 19.64 12.09 -18.01
N ALA A 293 19.30 11.07 -18.80
CA ALA A 293 19.86 9.74 -18.63
C ALA A 293 21.37 9.81 -18.86
N ASN A 294 22.16 9.81 -17.78
CA ASN A 294 23.60 9.66 -17.90
C ASN A 294 23.93 8.16 -17.98
N PRO A 295 24.63 7.69 -19.03
CA PRO A 295 25.14 6.34 -19.07
C PRO A 295 26.27 6.20 -18.04
N ALA A 296 26.34 5.01 -17.45
CA ALA A 296 27.26 4.67 -16.37
C ALA A 296 28.72 5.01 -16.69
N THR A 297 29.43 5.59 -15.72
CA THR A 297 30.89 5.54 -15.62
C THR A 297 31.24 4.58 -14.48
N PRO A 298 31.96 3.48 -14.71
CA PRO A 298 32.44 2.62 -13.63
C PRO A 298 33.56 3.34 -12.84
N PRO A 299 33.75 3.03 -11.55
CA PRO A 299 34.84 3.61 -10.77
C PRO A 299 36.18 3.13 -11.30
N GLU A 300 37.05 4.09 -11.56
CA GLU A 300 38.46 3.93 -11.91
C GLU A 300 39.23 3.33 -10.73
N ASN A 301 39.80 2.14 -10.94
CA ASN A 301 40.69 1.48 -9.99
C ASN A 301 41.98 2.29 -9.87
N ALA A 302 42.18 2.97 -8.75
CA ALA A 302 43.48 3.48 -8.34
C ALA A 302 44.14 2.46 -7.39
N ASP A 303 44.93 1.55 -7.95
CA ASP A 303 46.08 1.03 -7.21
C ASP A 303 47.16 0.51 -8.17
N SER A 304 48.30 1.21 -8.18
CA SER A 304 49.56 0.74 -8.75
C SER A 304 50.69 1.48 -8.01
N PRO A 305 51.58 0.77 -7.30
CA PRO A 305 52.63 1.41 -6.52
C PRO A 305 53.80 1.81 -7.42
N THR A 306 54.19 3.08 -7.33
CA THR A 306 55.42 3.60 -7.93
C THR A 306 56.63 3.05 -7.17
N THR A 307 57.33 2.09 -7.76
CA THR A 307 58.70 1.71 -7.36
C THR A 307 59.66 2.87 -7.62
N LYS A 308 60.19 3.49 -6.55
CA LYS A 308 61.46 4.23 -6.60
C LYS A 308 62.58 3.27 -6.22
N ALA A 309 63.32 2.78 -7.19
CA ALA A 309 64.63 2.18 -6.97
C ALA A 309 65.67 3.30 -7.02
N VAL A 310 66.38 3.49 -5.90
CA VAL A 310 67.62 4.26 -5.81
C VAL A 310 68.73 3.37 -6.33
N ALA A 311 69.55 3.93 -7.22
CA ALA A 311 70.75 3.32 -7.76
C ALA A 311 71.83 3.23 -6.68
N ASP A 312 72.50 2.09 -6.60
CA ASP A 312 73.91 2.01 -6.25
C ASP A 312 74.51 0.77 -6.93
N ASP A 313 75.61 1.03 -7.63
CA ASP A 313 76.87 0.29 -7.53
C ASP A 313 77.50 -0.35 -8.80
N HIS A 314 78.74 0.11 -9.00
CA HIS A 314 79.91 -0.49 -9.64
C HIS A 314 79.90 -0.98 -11.09
N ALA A 315 80.60 -0.20 -11.93
CA ALA A 315 81.26 -0.64 -13.15
C ALA A 315 82.68 -1.15 -12.83
N HIS A 316 82.94 -2.43 -13.12
CA HIS A 316 84.26 -3.01 -13.37
C HIS A 316 84.12 -4.12 -14.41
N GLY A 317 84.91 -4.05 -15.49
CA GLY A 317 85.10 -5.12 -16.48
C GLY A 317 84.76 -4.72 -17.90
#